data_AF-A0A7C7JRP6-F1
#
_entry.id   AF-A0A7C7JRP6-F1
#
_cell.length_a   1.000
_cell.length_b   1.000
_cell.length_c   1.000
_cell.angle_alpha   90.00
_cell.angle_beta   90.00
_cell.angle_gamma   90.00
#
_symmetry.space_group_name_H-M   'P 1'
#
loop_
_entity.id
_entity.type
_entity.pdbx_description
1 polymer ?
#
loop_
_entity_poly.entity_id
_entity_poly.type
_entity_poly.pdbx_seq_one_letter_code
_entity_poly.pdbx_strand_id
1 'polypeptide(L)'
;MKDQLRGISCDRAVGLGANKVLSAPDGIGQAIERYLEEKEGVQEALPLEVGTQAGMQTQVAVSTIDGDALHLDTCPECNSAHFVFEEGCKKCHVCGYSDCG
;
A
#
# COMPACT_ATOMS: atom_id res chain seq x y z
N MET A 1 18.42 14.23 -4.77
CA MET A 1 18.22 13.49 -3.49
C MET A 1 16.98 12.60 -3.55
N LYS A 2 15.84 13.07 -4.07
CA LYS A 2 14.64 12.20 -4.25
C LYS A 2 14.91 10.92 -5.06
N ASP A 3 15.75 10.99 -6.08
CA ASP A 3 16.09 9.85 -6.95
C ASP A 3 16.91 8.76 -6.26
N GLN A 4 17.55 9.09 -5.13
CA GLN A 4 18.31 8.12 -4.33
C GLN A 4 17.41 7.28 -3.43
N LEU A 5 16.19 7.76 -3.15
CA LEU A 5 15.24 7.13 -2.25
C LEU A 5 14.14 6.38 -3.00
N ARG A 6 13.80 6.85 -4.21
CA ARG A 6 12.85 6.20 -5.12
C ARG A 6 13.31 4.82 -5.53
N GLY A 7 12.37 3.87 -5.58
CA GLY A 7 12.61 2.53 -6.12
C GLY A 7 13.28 1.56 -5.14
N ILE A 8 13.64 2.00 -3.93
CA ILE A 8 14.08 1.08 -2.87
C ILE A 8 12.85 0.27 -2.43
N SER A 9 12.92 -1.06 -2.51
CA SER A 9 11.82 -1.96 -2.14
C SER A 9 12.12 -2.78 -0.89
N CYS A 10 11.12 -2.97 -0.05
CA CYS A 10 11.11 -3.92 1.05
C CYS A 10 10.09 -5.04 0.77
N ASP A 11 10.06 -6.04 1.64
CA ASP A 11 9.07 -7.13 1.72
C ASP A 11 7.63 -6.61 1.80
N ARG A 12 7.42 -5.44 2.41
CA ARG A 12 6.10 -4.83 2.63
C ARG A 12 5.89 -3.57 1.80
N ALA A 13 5.61 -3.77 0.52
CA ALA A 13 5.09 -2.69 -0.30
C ALA A 13 3.59 -2.47 -0.03
N VAL A 14 3.17 -1.21 0.10
CA VAL A 14 1.78 -0.82 0.42
C VAL A 14 1.20 0.08 -0.67
N GLY A 15 -0.11 -0.04 -0.90
CA GLY A 15 -0.82 0.74 -1.92
C GLY A 15 -0.88 0.06 -3.29
N LEU A 16 -1.64 0.69 -4.20
CA LEU A 16 -1.92 0.18 -5.54
C LEU A 16 -1.61 1.23 -6.61
N GLY A 17 -1.23 0.77 -7.79
CA GLY A 17 -0.98 1.62 -8.96
C GLY A 17 0.27 2.50 -8.84
N ALA A 18 0.27 3.64 -9.51
CA ALA A 18 1.42 4.55 -9.61
C ALA A 18 1.86 5.17 -8.26
N ASN A 19 0.99 5.12 -7.25
CA ASN A 19 1.22 5.62 -5.89
C ASN A 19 1.59 4.52 -4.89
N LYS A 20 2.00 3.34 -5.37
CA LYS A 20 2.48 2.25 -4.50
C LYS A 20 3.80 2.63 -3.83
N VAL A 21 3.86 2.50 -2.51
CA VAL A 21 5.06 2.74 -1.69
C VAL A 21 5.79 1.41 -1.53
N LEU A 22 7.03 1.34 -2.02
CA LEU A 22 7.80 0.10 -2.03
C LEU A 22 8.52 -0.18 -0.71
N SER A 23 8.85 0.87 0.04
CA SER A 23 9.54 0.81 1.33
C SER A 23 9.42 2.15 2.06
N ALA A 24 9.91 2.22 3.31
CA ALA A 24 10.01 3.48 4.06
C ALA A 24 10.81 4.57 3.32
N PRO A 25 12.05 4.33 2.81
CA PRO A 25 12.77 5.36 2.06
C PRO A 25 12.07 5.73 0.75
N ASP A 26 11.45 4.79 0.03
CA ASP A 26 10.70 5.10 -1.19
C ASP A 26 9.50 6.04 -0.90
N GLY A 27 8.81 5.82 0.21
CA GLY A 27 7.74 6.72 0.67
C GLY A 27 8.24 8.14 0.95
N ILE A 28 9.43 8.28 1.55
CA ILE A 28 10.07 9.59 1.77
C ILE A 28 10.41 10.25 0.42
N GLY A 29 10.92 9.48 -0.55
CA GLY A 29 11.19 9.96 -1.91
C GLY A 29 9.93 10.52 -2.59
N GLN A 30 8.82 9.77 -2.51
CA GLN A 30 7.51 10.18 -3.04
C GLN A 30 6.98 11.46 -2.36
N ALA A 31 7.12 11.58 -1.04
CA ALA A 31 6.66 12.76 -0.31
C ALA A 31 7.47 14.02 -0.67
N ILE A 32 8.79 13.89 -0.82
CA ILE A 32 9.66 15.00 -1.25
C ILE A 32 9.33 15.41 -2.68
N GLU A 33 9.08 14.45 -3.57
CA GLU A 33 8.68 14.70 -4.96
C GLU A 33 7.41 15.55 -5.03
N ARG A 34 6.33 15.11 -4.36
CA ARG A 34 5.07 15.86 -4.28
C ARG A 34 5.26 17.27 -3.70
N TYR A 35 6.06 17.39 -2.64
CA TYR A 35 6.33 18.69 -2.02
C TYR A 35 7.03 19.67 -2.96
N LEU A 36 7.97 19.19 -3.78
CA LEU A 36 8.68 20.01 -4.77
C LEU A 36 7.75 20.41 -5.93
N GLU A 37 6.91 19.49 -6.40
CA GLU A 37 5.91 19.77 -7.45
C GLU A 37 4.90 20.83 -7.01
N GLU A 38 4.39 20.73 -5.77
CA GLU A 38 3.51 21.74 -5.16
C GLU A 38 4.20 23.11 -5.05
N LYS A 39 5.49 23.13 -4.67
CA LYS A 39 6.30 24.35 -4.58
C LYS A 39 6.52 25.03 -5.93
N GLU A 40 6.63 24.26 -7.01
CA GLU A 40 6.77 24.77 -8.38
C GLU A 40 5.44 25.22 -9.00
N GLY A 41 4.32 25.10 -8.26
CA GLY A 41 3.00 25.50 -8.73
C GLY A 41 2.38 24.52 -9.72
N VAL A 42 2.96 23.32 -9.86
CA VAL A 42 2.39 22.23 -10.65
C VAL A 42 1.27 21.61 -9.82
N GLN A 43 0.03 22.07 -10.05
CA GLN A 43 -1.14 21.37 -9.54
C GLN A 43 -1.24 20.03 -10.25
N GLU A 44 -1.34 18.96 -9.46
CA GLU A 44 -1.70 17.64 -9.97
C GLU A 44 -2.98 17.81 -10.79
N ALA A 45 -2.92 17.43 -12.07
CA ALA A 45 -4.07 17.52 -12.95
C ALA A 45 -5.11 16.52 -12.45
N LEU A 46 -5.97 16.96 -11.54
CA LEU A 46 -7.18 16.27 -11.12
C LEU A 46 -7.91 15.87 -12.42
N PRO A 47 -8.07 14.57 -12.73
CA PRO A 47 -8.96 14.17 -13.80
C PRO A 47 -10.37 14.54 -13.36
N LEU A 48 -10.87 15.70 -13.81
CA LEU A 48 -12.30 15.95 -13.81
C LEU A 48 -12.89 15.04 -14.88
N GLU A 49 -13.28 13.84 -14.47
CA GLU A 49 -14.15 12.96 -15.23
C GLU A 49 -15.55 13.63 -15.31
N VAL A 50 -15.71 14.65 -16.17
CA VAL A 50 -17.04 15.16 -16.55
C VAL A 50 -17.66 14.16 -17.51
N GLY A 51 -18.17 13.06 -16.94
CA GLY A 51 -18.98 12.06 -17.61
C GLY A 51 -20.44 12.19 -17.16
N THR A 52 -21.21 13.03 -17.84
CA THR A 52 -22.67 13.09 -17.65
C THR A 52 -23.32 11.84 -18.25
N GLN A 53 -23.66 10.85 -17.44
CA GLN A 53 -24.74 9.90 -17.74
C GLN A 53 -25.53 9.55 -16.47
N ALA A 54 -26.79 9.98 -16.46
CA ALA A 54 -27.79 9.64 -15.47
C ALA A 54 -28.02 8.12 -15.44
N GLY A 55 -27.86 7.51 -14.26
CA GLY A 55 -28.10 6.08 -14.09
C GLY A 55 -27.96 5.66 -12.63
N MET A 56 -29.10 5.67 -11.93
CA MET A 56 -29.43 4.84 -10.76
C MET A 56 -28.45 4.82 -9.58
N GLN A 57 -28.90 5.40 -8.47
CA GLN A 57 -28.29 5.31 -7.15
C GLN A 57 -28.03 3.84 -6.77
N THR A 58 -26.77 3.43 -6.75
CA THR A 58 -26.33 2.35 -5.86
C THR A 58 -25.35 2.98 -4.89
N GLN A 59 -25.88 3.30 -3.72
CA GLN A 59 -25.10 3.68 -2.56
C GLN A 59 -24.36 2.41 -2.15
N VAL A 60 -23.19 2.19 -2.74
CA VAL A 60 -22.27 1.19 -2.21
C VAL A 60 -21.86 1.75 -0.86
N ALA A 61 -22.41 1.16 0.20
CA ALA A 61 -21.91 1.37 1.54
C ALA A 61 -20.42 1.06 1.51
N VAL A 62 -19.59 2.10 1.46
CA VAL A 62 -18.22 2.04 1.92
C VAL A 62 -18.35 1.60 3.36
N SER A 63 -18.13 0.31 3.60
CA SER A 63 -17.71 -0.14 4.90
C SER A 63 -16.42 0.61 5.17
N THR A 64 -16.52 1.66 5.99
CA THR A 64 -15.43 2.04 6.88
C THR A 64 -15.02 0.77 7.61
N ILE A 65 -14.05 0.06 7.04
CA ILE A 65 -13.14 -0.74 7.84
C ILE A 65 -12.32 0.29 8.60
N ASP A 66 -12.90 0.66 9.75
CA ASP A 66 -12.19 1.13 10.91
C ASP A 66 -10.81 0.48 10.94
N GLY A 67 -9.80 1.32 11.17
CA GLY A 67 -8.44 0.87 11.37
C GLY A 67 -8.39 -0.10 12.53
N ASP A 68 -8.45 -1.39 12.21
CA ASP A 68 -8.11 -2.46 13.10
C ASP A 68 -7.30 -3.50 12.33
N ALA A 69 -6.21 -3.90 12.96
CA ALA A 69 -5.14 -4.71 12.42
C ALA A 69 -5.57 -6.18 12.24
N LEU A 70 -6.61 -6.44 11.44
CA LEU A 70 -7.08 -7.78 11.12
C LEU A 70 -6.51 -8.31 9.79
N HIS A 71 -5.27 -7.97 9.47
CA HIS A 71 -4.41 -8.82 8.63
C HIS A 71 -3.93 -10.06 9.43
N LEU A 72 -4.87 -10.66 10.16
CA LEU A 72 -4.67 -11.63 11.22
C LEU A 72 -3.96 -12.87 10.66
N ASP A 73 -2.68 -12.97 10.97
CA ASP A 73 -1.81 -14.16 10.96
C ASP A 73 -2.13 -15.22 9.90
N THR A 74 -2.34 -14.77 8.66
CA THR A 74 -2.62 -15.64 7.53
C THR A 74 -1.44 -15.57 6.56
N CYS A 75 -0.92 -16.74 6.19
CA CYS A 75 0.22 -16.82 5.29
C CYS A 75 -0.12 -16.30 3.88
N PRO A 76 0.69 -15.42 3.26
CA PRO A 76 0.39 -14.83 1.95
C PRO A 76 0.49 -15.84 0.78
N GLU A 77 1.23 -16.93 0.94
CA GLU A 77 1.41 -17.94 -0.12
C GLU A 77 0.27 -18.97 -0.16
N CYS A 78 -0.17 -19.43 1.01
CA CYS A 78 -1.13 -20.55 1.12
C CYS A 78 -2.41 -20.20 1.89
N ASN A 79 -2.57 -18.93 2.26
CA ASN A 79 -3.72 -18.39 2.98
C ASN A 79 -4.09 -19.18 4.26
N SER A 80 -3.11 -19.85 4.86
CA SER A 80 -3.29 -20.68 6.04
C SER A 80 -3.14 -19.85 7.31
N ALA A 81 -4.01 -20.10 8.30
CA ALA A 81 -4.00 -19.43 9.60
C ALA A 81 -2.87 -19.88 10.55
N HIS A 82 -2.01 -20.81 10.11
CA HIS A 82 -0.89 -21.34 10.91
C HIS A 82 0.40 -20.54 10.65
N PHE A 83 0.31 -19.22 10.81
CA PHE A 83 1.41 -18.27 10.66
C PHE A 83 1.84 -17.76 12.04
N VAL A 84 2.93 -18.30 12.58
CA VAL A 84 3.35 -18.10 13.98
C VAL A 84 4.64 -17.29 14.01
N PHE A 85 4.79 -16.40 15.00
CA PHE A 85 6.02 -15.63 15.20
C PHE A 85 6.99 -16.40 16.09
N GLU A 86 8.14 -16.78 15.55
CA GLU A 86 9.20 -17.53 16.23
C GLU A 86 10.58 -17.03 15.78
N GLU A 87 11.52 -16.88 16.73
CA GLU A 87 12.92 -16.52 16.46
C GLU A 87 13.12 -15.19 15.71
N GLY A 88 12.16 -14.26 15.81
CA GLY A 88 12.22 -12.97 15.12
C GLY A 88 11.60 -12.96 13.72
N CYS A 89 11.01 -14.07 13.27
CA CYS A 89 10.33 -14.17 11.99
C CYS A 89 8.92 -14.74 12.15
N LYS A 90 7.98 -14.35 11.28
CA LYS A 90 6.70 -15.06 11.14
C LYS A 90 6.89 -16.23 10.18
N LYS A 91 6.64 -17.46 10.64
CA LYS A 91 6.80 -18.71 9.88
C LYS A 91 5.45 -19.39 9.66
N CYS A 92 5.21 -19.88 8.44
CA CYS A 92 4.06 -20.72 8.12
C CYS A 92 4.47 -22.18 8.08
N HIS A 93 3.91 -23.00 8.96
CA HIS A 93 4.22 -24.44 8.99
C HIS A 93 3.50 -25.25 7.90
N VAL A 94 2.61 -24.64 7.12
CA VAL A 94 1.86 -25.34 6.06
C VAL A 94 2.60 -25.31 4.72
N CYS A 95 3.16 -24.17 4.33
CA CYS A 95 3.86 -24.01 3.04
C CYS A 95 5.36 -23.70 3.18
N GLY A 96 5.86 -23.44 4.39
CA GLY A 96 7.25 -23.09 4.64
C GLY A 96 7.61 -21.62 4.43
N TYR A 97 6.64 -20.76 4.08
CA TYR A 97 6.86 -19.32 3.95
C TYR A 97 7.33 -18.71 5.28
N SER A 98 8.36 -17.87 5.22
CA SER A 98 8.91 -17.18 6.39
C SER A 98 9.13 -15.70 6.06
N ASP A 99 8.65 -14.81 6.92
CA ASP A 99 8.79 -13.36 6.81
C ASP A 99 9.58 -12.85 8.02
N CYS A 100 10.77 -12.31 7.77
CA CYS A 100 11.71 -11.81 8.78
C CYS A 100 11.93 -10.31 8.52
N GLY A 101 11.79 -9.47 9.55
CA GLY A 101 11.94 -8.02 9.45
C GLY A 101 12.77 -7.44 10.59
#